data_AF-A0A7V4V681-F1
#
_entry.id   AF-A0A7V4V681-F1
#
_cell.length_a   1.000
_cell.length_b   1.000
_cell.length_c   1.000
_cell.angle_alpha   90.00
_cell.angle_beta   90.00
_cell.angle_gamma   90.00
#
_symmetry.space_group_name_H-M   'P 1'
#
loop_
_entity.id
_entity.type
_entity.pdbx_description
1 polymer ?
#
loop_
_entity_poly.entity_id
_entity_poly.type
_entity_poly.pdbx_seq_one_letter_code
_entity_poly.pdbx_strand_id
1 'polypeptide(L)' 'MKYIKCPICGTENKVGTKYCRICFSRLIDVYSRKSVLKTDFYPHVAKHRNLFTIFFIILLLILLWLLVR' A
#
# COMPACT_ATOMS: atom_id res chain seq x y z
N MET A 1 5.41 -19.39 -17.74
CA MET A 1 4.05 -18.90 -18.09
C MET A 1 3.06 -19.40 -17.05
N LYS A 2 2.10 -18.59 -16.60
CA LYS A 2 1.12 -18.98 -15.56
C LYS A 2 -0.21 -19.42 -16.20
N TYR A 3 -0.79 -20.50 -15.70
CA TYR A 3 -2.05 -21.08 -16.17
C TYR A 3 -3.10 -21.16 -15.05
N ILE A 4 -4.37 -21.17 -15.44
CA ILE A 4 -5.54 -21.37 -14.59
C ILE A 4 -6.42 -22.49 -15.17
N LYS A 5 -6.89 -23.41 -14.34
CA LYS A 5 -7.83 -24.45 -14.76
C LYS A 5 -9.25 -23.90 -14.77
N CYS A 6 -9.98 -24.19 -15.84
CA CYS A 6 -11.39 -23.88 -15.95
C CYS A 6 -12.18 -24.68 -14.90
N PRO A 7 -13.02 -24.04 -14.06
CA PRO A 7 -13.81 -24.76 -13.07
C PRO A 7 -14.95 -25.58 -13.67
N ILE A 8 -15.30 -25.34 -14.94
CA ILE A 8 -16.40 -26.04 -15.64
C ILE A 8 -15.90 -27.29 -16.35
N CYS A 9 -14.79 -27.21 -17.10
CA CYS A 9 -14.32 -28.32 -17.94
C CYS A 9 -12.88 -28.78 -17.63
N GLY A 10 -12.21 -28.20 -16.64
CA GLY A 10 -10.85 -28.56 -16.24
C GLY A 10 -9.73 -28.12 -17.20
N THR A 11 -10.06 -27.53 -18.35
CA THR A 11 -9.06 -27.08 -19.33
C THR A 11 -8.11 -26.05 -18.74
N GLU A 12 -6.82 -26.18 -19.03
CA GLU A 12 -5.82 -25.17 -18.70
C GLU A 12 -5.88 -23.99 -19.68
N ASN A 13 -6.01 -22.79 -19.15
CA ASN A 13 -6.07 -21.53 -19.87
C ASN A 13 -4.96 -20.60 -19.35
N LYS A 14 -4.46 -19.71 -20.21
CA LYS A 14 -3.44 -18.73 -19.81
C LYS A 14 -4.03 -17.72 -18.84
N VAL A 15 -3.30 -17.34 -17.79
CA VAL A 15 -3.75 -16.28 -16.86
C VAL A 15 -3.97 -14.97 -17.64
N GLY A 16 -5.05 -14.26 -17.33
CA GLY A 16 -5.51 -13.06 -18.03
C GLY A 16 -6.52 -13.33 -19.17
N THR A 17 -6.81 -14.59 -19.50
CA THR A 17 -7.89 -14.94 -20.44
C THR A 17 -9.26 -14.77 -19.76
N LYS A 18 -10.20 -14.10 -20.45
CA LYS A 18 -11.54 -13.82 -19.91
C LYS A 18 -12.49 -15.01 -19.98
N TYR A 19 -12.27 -15.91 -20.94
CA TYR A 19 -13.13 -17.05 -21.22
C TYR A 19 -12.28 -18.30 -21.45
N CYS A 20 -12.84 -19.46 -21.11
CA CYS A 20 -12.19 -20.73 -21.39
C CYS A 20 -12.14 -20.99 -22.91
N ARG A 21 -10.98 -21.43 -23.41
CA ARG A 21 -10.77 -21.75 -24.84
C ARG A 21 -11.55 -22.95 -25.36
N ILE A 22 -12.16 -23.75 -24.48
CA ILE A 22 -12.89 -24.97 -24.84
C ILE A 22 -14.39 -24.81 -24.60
N CYS A 23 -14.80 -24.53 -23.37
CA CYS A 23 -16.22 -24.47 -23.02
C CYS A 23 -16.80 -23.03 -23.02
N PHE A 24 -15.98 -22.02 -23.30
CA PHE A 24 -16.38 -20.60 -23.34
C PHE A 24 -16.95 -20.04 -22.03
N SER A 25 -16.91 -20.78 -20.93
CA SER A 25 -17.29 -20.27 -19.60
C SER A 25 -16.39 -19.11 -19.21
N ARG A 26 -16.95 -18.07 -18.58
CA ARG A 26 -16.17 -16.96 -18.04
C ARG A 26 -15.18 -17.47 -16.98
N LEU A 27 -13.91 -17.13 -17.14
CA LEU A 27 -12.87 -17.40 -16.16
C LEU A 27 -12.84 -16.22 -15.19
N ILE A 28 -13.13 -16.48 -13.92
CA ILE A 28 -13.04 -15.46 -12.87
C ILE A 28 -11.55 -15.26 -12.57
N ASP A 29 -10.94 -14.26 -13.20
CA ASP A 29 -9.53 -13.96 -12.97
C ASP A 29 -9.36 -13.30 -11.59
N VAL A 30 -9.10 -14.14 -10.59
CA VAL A 30 -8.75 -13.66 -9.24
C VAL A 30 -7.43 -12.86 -9.24
N TYR A 31 -6.62 -12.95 -10.31
CA TYR A 31 -5.33 -12.25 -10.41
C TYR A 31 -5.43 -10.83 -10.99
N SER A 32 -6.55 -10.47 -11.62
CA SER A 32 -6.75 -9.12 -12.16
C SER A 32 -7.09 -8.07 -11.09
N ARG A 33 -7.38 -8.46 -9.83
CA ARG A 33 -7.60 -7.54 -8.70
C ARG A 33 -6.31 -7.17 -7.95
N LYS A 34 -5.27 -6.74 -8.68
CA LYS A 34 -4.21 -5.91 -8.06
C LYS A 34 -4.46 -4.40 -8.19
N SER A 35 -5.54 -3.97 -8.84
CA SER A 35 -5.83 -2.55 -9.05
C SER A 35 -7.11 -2.01 -8.38
N VAL A 36 -7.91 -2.85 -7.70
CA VAL A 36 -9.20 -2.39 -7.10
C VAL A 36 -9.43 -2.95 -5.68
N LEU A 37 -8.37 -3.11 -4.89
CA LEU A 37 -8.51 -2.99 -3.43
C LEU A 37 -7.39 -2.10 -2.90
N LYS A 38 -7.43 -0.84 -3.34
CA LYS A 38 -6.91 0.27 -2.57
C LYS A 38 -7.92 0.51 -1.45
N THR A 39 -7.64 -0.04 -0.28
CA THR A 39 -8.14 0.48 0.98
C THR A 39 -6.93 0.73 1.86
N ASP A 40 -6.32 1.89 1.64
CA ASP A 40 -5.99 2.85 2.70
C ASP A 40 -5.31 2.35 3.98
N PHE A 41 -4.45 1.33 3.92
CA PHE A 41 -3.47 1.11 4.96
C PHE A 41 -2.27 2.04 4.74
N TYR A 42 -2.49 3.34 4.98
CA TYR A 42 -1.39 4.27 5.27
C TYR A 42 -0.75 3.80 6.59
N PRO A 43 0.55 3.44 6.63
CA PRO A 43 1.24 3.39 7.91
C PRO A 43 1.16 4.80 8.48
N HIS A 44 0.54 4.90 9.66
CA HIS A 44 0.55 6.09 10.48
C HIS A 44 1.98 6.63 10.52
N VAL A 45 2.22 7.73 9.81
CA VAL A 45 3.41 8.54 10.00
C VAL A 45 3.34 8.98 11.46
N ALA A 46 4.08 8.28 12.33
CA ALA A 46 4.29 8.73 13.68
C ALA A 46 4.87 10.14 13.55
N LYS A 47 4.09 11.14 13.97
CA LYS A 47 4.57 12.51 14.09
C LYS A 47 5.66 12.48 15.15
N HIS A 48 6.89 12.27 14.71
CA HIS A 48 8.07 12.36 15.55
C HIS A 48 8.16 13.83 15.98
N ARG A 49 7.56 14.13 17.13
CA ARG A 49 7.59 15.46 17.73
C ARG A 49 9.06 15.67 18.10
N ASN A 50 9.78 16.47 17.32
CA ASN A 50 11.20 16.72 17.53
C ASN A 50 11.40 17.41 18.88
N LEU A 51 11.57 16.63 19.95
CA LEU A 51 11.90 17.10 21.30
C LEU A 51 13.11 18.06 21.29
N PHE A 52 14.00 17.87 20.31
CA PHE A 52 15.13 18.76 20.02
C PHE A 52 14.74 20.20 19.72
N THR A 53 13.62 20.46 19.03
CA THR A 53 13.21 21.85 18.73
C THR A 53 12.76 22.57 19.99
N ILE A 54 12.08 21.87 20.90
CA ILE A 54 11.66 22.43 22.19
C ILE A 54 12.89 22.76 23.05
N PHE A 55 13.87 21.84 23.12
CA PHE A 55 15.11 22.08 23.87
C PHE A 55 15.90 23.29 23.33
N PHE A 56 16.02 23.42 22.01
CA PHE A 56 16.75 24.52 21.38
C PHE A 56 16.08 25.88 21.64
N ILE A 57 14.74 25.94 21.60
CA ILE A 57 13.98 27.16 21.89
C ILE A 57 14.17 27.56 23.36
N ILE A 58 14.09 26.62 24.30
CA ILE A 58 14.29 26.91 25.73
C ILE A 58 15.70 27.43 26.00
N LEU A 59 16.73 26.80 25.43
CA LEU A 59 18.12 27.24 25.58
C LEU A 59 18.33 28.66 25.03
N LEU A 60 17.77 28.97 23.85
CA LEU A 60 17.86 30.29 23.25
C LEU A 60 17.22 31.37 24.14
N LEU A 61 16.03 31.10 24.70
CA LEU A 61 15.35 32.05 25.59
C LEU A 61 16.15 32.31 26.87
N ILE A 62 16.78 31.29 27.45
CA ILE A 62 17.64 31.43 28.64
C ILE A 62 18.87 32.29 28.33
N LEU A 63 19.54 32.03 27.20
CA LEU A 63 20.71 32.81 26.79
C LEU A 63 20.36 34.28 26.52
N LEU A 64 19.24 34.54 25.84
CA LEU A 64 18.75 35.90 25.64
C LEU A 64 18.46 36.62 26.96
N TRP A 65 17.85 35.93 27.92
CA TRP A 65 17.61 36.48 29.25
C TRP A 65 18.92 36.80 29.99
N LEU A 66 19.94 35.95 29.88
CA LEU A 66 21.27 36.20 30.46
C LEU A 66 22.04 37.33 29.76
N LEU A 67 21.77 37.59 28.49
CA LEU A 67 22.41 38.69 27.74
C LEU A 67 21.77 40.05 28.03
N VAL A 68 20.48 40.07 28.34
CA VAL A 68 19.71 41.31 28.61
C VAL A 68 19.75 41.71 30.09
N ARG A 69 20.14 40.77 30.98
CA ARG A 69 20.28 40.98 32.42
C ARG A 69 21.70 41.31 32.81
#